data_AF-A0A6M0QWX7-F1
#
_entry.id   AF-A0A6M0QWX7-F1
#
_cell.length_a   1.000
_cell.length_b   1.000
_cell.length_c   1.000
_cell.angle_alpha   90.00
_cell.angle_beta   90.00
_cell.angle_gamma   90.00
#
_symmetry.space_group_name_H-M   'P 1'
#
loop_
_entity.id
_entity.type
_entity.pdbx_description
1 polymer ?
#
loop_
_entity_poly.entity_id
_entity_poly.type
_entity_poly.pdbx_seq_one_letter_code
_entity_poly.pdbx_strand_id
1 'polypeptide(L)'
;MTRLLTPQICTMTELREPQKVLDRANGKPVAILKNSALVGYLVPAEAVGEGAHRPATLEEVMESMARRRAVNQPVLDYLKDK
;
A
#
# COMPACT_ATOMS: atom_id res chain seq x y z
N MET A 1 1.26 -11.48 -14.17
CA MET A 1 0.94 -10.04 -14.21
C MET A 1 0.98 -9.51 -12.78
N THR A 2 1.85 -8.56 -12.49
CA THR A 2 1.90 -7.91 -11.17
C THR A 2 0.71 -6.96 -11.05
N ARG A 3 -0.16 -7.18 -10.06
CA ARG A 3 -1.28 -6.27 -9.79
C ARG A 3 -0.73 -4.99 -9.17
N LEU A 4 -0.96 -3.85 -9.82
CA LEU A 4 -0.56 -2.55 -9.29
C LEU A 4 -1.50 -2.10 -8.17
N LEU A 5 -0.96 -1.41 -7.16
CA LEU A 5 -1.73 -0.83 -6.06
C LEU A 5 -2.46 0.46 -6.44
N THR A 6 -2.20 1.00 -7.63
CA THR A 6 -2.82 2.22 -8.16
C THR A 6 -2.97 2.11 -9.67
N PRO A 7 -4.02 2.72 -10.28
CA PRO A 7 -4.16 2.82 -11.72
C PRO A 7 -3.26 3.91 -12.34
N GLN A 8 -2.72 4.84 -11.55
CA GLN A 8 -1.84 5.90 -12.04
C GLN A 8 -0.44 5.34 -12.28
N ILE A 9 0.15 5.62 -13.45
CA ILE A 9 1.48 5.13 -13.83
C ILE A 9 2.35 6.31 -14.28
N CYS A 10 3.64 6.26 -13.95
CA CYS A 10 4.67 7.08 -14.56
C CYS A 10 5.89 6.23 -14.92
N THR A 11 6.67 6.72 -15.87
CA THR A 11 7.96 6.16 -16.27
C THR A 11 9.12 6.81 -15.51
N MET A 12 10.28 6.15 -15.51
CA MET A 12 11.51 6.73 -14.94
C MET A 12 11.90 8.09 -15.53
N THR A 13 11.55 8.35 -16.79
CA THR A 13 11.83 9.64 -17.45
C THR A 13 10.91 10.76 -16.97
N GLU A 14 9.64 10.46 -16.67
CA GLU A 14 8.72 11.44 -16.11
C GLU A 14 9.11 11.87 -14.69
N LEU A 15 9.82 11.01 -13.94
CA LEU A 15 10.35 11.34 -12.61
C LEU A 15 11.46 12.40 -12.62
N ARG A 16 11.94 12.83 -13.79
CA ARG A 16 12.79 14.03 -13.89
C ARG A 16 12.02 15.31 -13.51
N GLU A 17 10.69 15.29 -13.62
CA GLU A 17 9.79 16.38 -13.23
C GLU A 17 8.71 15.86 -12.25
N PRO A 18 9.10 15.49 -11.01
CA PRO A 18 8.21 14.80 -10.09
C PRO A 18 6.99 15.63 -9.67
N GLN A 19 7.12 16.96 -9.66
CA GLN A 19 5.99 17.88 -9.41
C GLN A 19 4.84 17.65 -10.39
N LYS A 20 5.13 17.57 -11.70
CA LYS A 20 4.10 17.33 -12.74
C LYS A 20 3.42 15.98 -12.57
N VAL A 21 4.17 14.98 -12.11
CA VAL A 21 3.63 13.64 -11.83
C VAL A 21 2.65 13.71 -10.65
N LEU A 22 3.00 14.43 -9.57
CA LEU A 22 2.15 14.60 -8.40
C LEU A 22 0.89 15.42 -8.71
N ASP A 23 1.03 16.54 -9.42
CA ASP A 23 -0.10 17.39 -9.80
C ASP A 23 -1.12 16.61 -10.66
N ARG A 24 -0.64 15.79 -11.60
CA ARG A 24 -1.47 14.89 -12.41
C ARG A 24 -2.10 13.77 -11.57
N ALA A 25 -1.42 13.32 -10.53
CA ALA A 25 -1.89 12.25 -9.66
C ALA A 25 -3.07 12.68 -8.80
N ASN A 26 -3.19 13.99 -8.52
CA ASN A 26 -4.28 14.61 -7.76
C ASN A 26 -4.53 13.90 -6.42
N GLY A 27 -3.50 13.80 -5.58
CA GLY A 27 -3.55 13.16 -4.26
C GLY A 27 -3.60 11.63 -4.28
N LYS A 28 -3.53 10.98 -5.45
CA LYS A 28 -3.48 9.51 -5.56
C LYS A 28 -2.03 8.99 -5.69
N PRO A 29 -1.71 7.78 -5.19
CA PRO A 29 -0.42 7.16 -5.44
C PRO A 29 -0.17 6.91 -6.93
N VAL A 30 1.09 6.90 -7.36
CA VAL A 30 1.52 6.62 -8.75
C VAL A 30 2.52 5.47 -8.77
N ALA A 31 2.29 4.47 -9.64
CA ALA A 31 3.21 3.37 -9.88
C ALA A 31 4.34 3.80 -10.82
N ILE A 32 5.58 3.53 -10.45
CA ILE A 32 6.77 3.84 -11.25
C ILE A 32 7.15 2.59 -12.03
N LEU A 33 7.19 2.68 -13.36
CA LEU A 33 7.61 1.60 -14.24
C LEU A 33 8.97 1.89 -14.90
N LYS A 34 9.80 0.85 -15.00
CA LYS A 34 11.03 0.81 -15.79
C LYS A 34 10.98 -0.44 -16.68
N ASN A 35 11.01 -0.25 -18.00
CA ASN A 35 10.89 -1.35 -18.97
C ASN A 35 9.67 -2.27 -18.67
N SER A 36 8.52 -1.65 -18.41
CA SER A 36 7.27 -2.32 -18.01
C SER A 36 7.29 -3.10 -16.68
N ALA A 37 8.42 -3.08 -15.95
CA ALA A 37 8.51 -3.63 -14.61
C ALA A 37 8.19 -2.56 -13.57
N LEU A 38 7.37 -2.92 -12.58
CA LEU A 38 7.13 -2.09 -11.40
C LEU A 38 8.41 -1.99 -10.58
N VAL A 39 8.87 -0.76 -10.35
CA VAL A 39 10.08 -0.48 -9.56
C VAL A 39 9.81 0.30 -8.28
N GLY A 40 8.63 0.91 -8.13
CA GLY A 40 8.26 1.62 -6.91
C GLY A 40 6.93 2.35 -7.00
N TYR A 41 6.61 3.09 -5.94
CA TYR A 41 5.45 3.96 -5.87
C TYR A 41 5.87 5.36 -5.42
N LEU A 42 5.27 6.38 -6.03
CA LEU A 42 5.31 7.75 -5.56
C LEU A 42 3.99 8.03 -4.85
N VAL A 43 4.06 8.40 -3.56
CA VAL A 43 2.88 8.61 -2.71
C VAL A 43 2.89 10.06 -2.23
N PRO A 44 1.80 10.83 -2.41
CA PRO A 44 1.69 12.18 -1.86
C PRO A 44 1.82 12.16 -0.34
N ALA A 45 2.43 13.19 0.24
CA ALA A 45 2.70 13.23 1.67
C ALA A 45 1.41 13.18 2.50
N GLU A 46 0.34 13.84 2.04
CA GLU A 46 -0.99 13.82 2.64
C GLU A 46 -1.65 12.43 2.65
N ALA A 47 -1.21 11.51 1.79
CA ALA A 47 -1.67 10.13 1.75
C ALA A 47 -0.83 9.22 2.66
N VAL A 48 0.33 9.68 3.14
CA VAL A 48 1.15 8.99 4.14
C VAL A 48 0.68 9.47 5.51
N GLY A 49 0.18 8.56 6.34
CA GLY A 49 -0.29 8.93 7.67
C GLY A 49 0.81 9.62 8.49
N GLU A 50 0.46 10.73 9.15
CA GLU A 50 1.40 11.54 9.96
C GLU A 50 1.85 10.85 11.27
N GLY A 51 1.36 9.64 11.54
CA GLY A 51 1.68 8.91 12.76
C GLY A 51 3.10 8.33 12.70
N ALA A 52 3.87 8.54 13.77
CA ALA A 52 5.10 7.79 13.97
C ALA A 52 4.76 6.29 14.01
N HIS A 53 5.19 5.56 12.98
CA HIS A 53 5.09 4.12 12.98
C HIS A 53 6.03 3.56 14.04
N ARG A 54 5.46 2.92 15.06
CA ARG A 54 6.23 2.14 16.04
C ARG A 54 5.90 0.66 15.89
N PRO A 55 6.84 -0.24 16.21
CA PRO A 55 6.51 -1.65 16.37
C PRO A 55 5.44 -1.81 17.45
N ALA A 56 4.49 -2.71 17.19
CA ALA A 56 3.52 -3.14 18.20
C ALA A 56 4.18 -4.12 19.18
N THR A 57 3.80 -4.08 20.44
CA THR A 57 4.22 -5.10 21.41
C THR A 57 3.46 -6.41 21.19
N LEU A 58 3.97 -7.50 21.75
CA LEU A 58 3.27 -8.80 21.68
C LEU A 58 1.87 -8.71 22.27
N GLU A 59 1.69 -8.01 23.40
CA GLU A 59 0.38 -7.84 24.04
C GLU A 59 -0.61 -7.11 23.13
N GLU A 60 -0.19 -6.01 22.50
CA GLU A 60 -1.03 -5.26 21.55
C GLU A 60 -1.44 -6.10 20.34
N VAL A 61 -0.52 -6.94 19.87
CA VAL A 61 -0.81 -7.90 18.79
C VAL A 61 -1.83 -8.94 19.25
N MET A 62 -1.63 -9.55 20.42
CA MET A 62 -2.54 -10.57 20.95
C MET A 62 -3.95 -10.00 21.22
N GLU A 63 -4.04 -8.78 21.76
CA GLU A 63 -5.32 -8.08 21.97
C GLU A 63 -6.02 -7.80 20.63
N SER A 64 -5.28 -7.30 19.64
CA SER A 64 -5.79 -7.08 18.28
C SER A 64 -6.32 -8.36 17.63
N MET A 65 -5.60 -9.48 17.80
CA MET A 65 -6.00 -10.80 17.30
C MET A 65 -7.27 -11.30 18.00
N ALA A 66 -7.37 -11.16 19.32
CA ALA A 66 -8.56 -11.53 20.09
C ALA A 66 -9.78 -10.70 19.67
N ARG A 67 -9.63 -9.37 19.57
CA ARG A 67 -10.69 -8.43 19.16
C ARG A 67 -11.23 -8.74 17.77
N ARG A 68 -10.36 -9.13 16.83
CA ARG A 68 -10.76 -9.44 15.45
C ARG A 68 -11.13 -10.89 15.22
N ARG A 69 -11.08 -11.75 16.24
CA ARG A 69 -11.35 -13.19 16.09
C ARG A 69 -12.66 -13.47 15.38
N ALA A 70 -13.76 -12.86 15.82
CA ALA A 70 -15.09 -13.09 15.23
C ALA A 70 -15.17 -12.69 13.75
N VAL A 71 -14.45 -11.64 13.35
CA VAL A 71 -14.40 -11.16 11.95
C VAL A 71 -13.52 -12.07 11.09
N ASN A 72 -12.40 -12.54 11.65
CA ASN A 72 -11.41 -13.32 10.92
C ASN A 72 -11.76 -14.83 10.85
N GLN A 73 -12.51 -15.35 11.82
CA GLN A 73 -12.81 -16.78 11.95
C GLN A 73 -13.43 -17.40 10.68
N PRO A 74 -14.41 -16.77 10.00
CA PRO A 74 -14.98 -17.34 8.77
C PRO A 74 -13.94 -17.53 7.65
N VAL A 75 -13.01 -16.59 7.51
CA VAL A 75 -11.92 -16.68 6.52
C VAL A 75 -10.96 -17.81 6.91
N LEU A 76 -10.61 -17.91 8.20
CA LEU A 76 -9.74 -18.97 8.69
C LEU A 76 -10.34 -20.36 8.51
N ASP A 77 -11.66 -20.50 8.72
CA ASP A 77 -12.35 -21.78 8.53
C ASP A 77 -12.39 -22.16 7.06
N TYR A 78 -12.67 -21.21 6.16
CA TYR A 78 -12.54 -21.43 4.71
C TYR A 78 -11.14 -21.89 4.28
N LEU A 79 -10.10 -21.34 4.90
CA LEU A 79 -8.71 -21.68 4.56
C LEU A 79 -8.27 -23.07 5.07
N LYS A 80 -8.96 -23.65 6.06
CA LYS A 80 -8.66 -25.02 6.52
C LYS A 80 -9.13 -26.09 5.52
N ASP A 81 -10.14 -25.77 4.72
CA ASP A 81 -10.75 -26.68 3.75
C ASP A 81 -10.06 -26.64 2.37
N LYS A 82 -8.97 -25.88 2.23
CA LYS A 82 -8.11 -25.81 1.03
C LYS A 82 -6.72 -26.35 1.30
#